data_AF-A0A0Q6GHV3-F1
#
_entry.id   AF-A0A0Q6GHV3-F1
#
_cell.length_a   1.000
_cell.length_b   1.000
_cell.length_c   1.000
_cell.angle_alpha   90.00
_cell.angle_beta   90.00
_cell.angle_gamma   90.00
#
_symmetry.space_group_name_H-M   'P 1'
#
loop_
_entity.id
_entity.type
_entity.pdbx_description
1 polymer ?
#
loop_
_entity_poly.entity_id
_entity_poly.type
_entity_poly.pdbx_seq_one_letter_code
_entity_poly.pdbx_strand_id
1 'polypeptide(L)'
;MIILRFVMCALLGLGALGHLYGTFESYPIGSEVFVWSLSATAFTFAVIGFNIHARSGDRFLLVMATVSAVAWAALALGFGNAIGNIFDPRAIAHAVPSMILAIMNLIILTKTHEHANKATG
;
A
#
# COMPACT_ATOMS: atom_id res chain seq x y z
N MET A 1 -7.79 15.30 -3.85
CA MET A 1 -7.68 13.87 -3.46
C MET A 1 -6.93 13.04 -4.50
N ILE A 2 -7.23 13.14 -5.80
CA ILE A 2 -6.59 12.27 -6.80
C ILE A 2 -5.07 12.43 -6.91
N ILE A 3 -4.56 13.68 -6.95
CA ILE A 3 -3.11 13.98 -7.03
C ILE A 3 -2.36 13.35 -5.85
N LEU A 4 -2.86 13.54 -4.63
CA LEU A 4 -2.23 13.00 -3.43
C LEU A 4 -2.16 11.46 -3.45
N ARG A 5 -3.17 10.76 -3.97
CA ARG A 5 -3.11 9.29 -4.15
C ARG A 5 -1.99 8.90 -5.09
N PHE A 6 -1.82 9.62 -6.21
CA PHE A 6 -0.73 9.36 -7.15
C PHE A 6 0.64 9.64 -6.52
N VAL A 7 0.79 10.70 -5.73
CA VAL A 7 2.04 10.97 -4.99
C VAL A 7 2.33 9.83 -4.02
N MET A 8 1.35 9.36 -3.23
CA MET A 8 1.56 8.24 -2.32
C MET A 8 1.90 6.93 -3.07
N CYS A 9 1.25 6.67 -4.21
CA CYS A 9 1.58 5.54 -5.07
C CYS A 9 3.01 5.64 -5.62
N ALA A 10 3.46 6.83 -6.02
CA ALA A 10 4.82 7.06 -6.49
C ALA A 10 5.84 6.83 -5.37
N LEU A 11 5.57 7.32 -4.15
CA LEU A 11 6.42 7.05 -2.98
C LEU A 11 6.51 5.56 -2.65
N LEU A 12 5.38 4.83 -2.68
CA LEU A 12 5.40 3.38 -2.55
C LEU A 12 6.17 2.71 -3.68
N GLY A 13 6.05 3.22 -4.91
CA GLY A 13 6.79 2.71 -6.06
C GLY A 13 8.30 2.84 -5.85
N LEU A 14 8.78 3.99 -5.37
CA LEU A 14 10.18 4.18 -5.02
C LEU A 14 10.63 3.22 -3.90
N GLY A 15 9.80 3.04 -2.86
CA GLY A 15 10.06 2.06 -1.81
C GLY A 15 10.14 0.62 -2.36
N ALA A 16 9.21 0.23 -3.22
CA ALA A 16 9.17 -1.09 -3.85
C ALA A 16 10.39 -1.35 -4.73
N LEU A 17 10.83 -0.36 -5.50
CA LEU A 17 12.03 -0.44 -6.33
C LEU A 17 13.30 -0.54 -5.47
N GLY A 18 13.40 0.24 -4.40
CA GLY A 18 14.50 0.15 -3.44
C GLY A 18 14.54 -1.22 -2.74
N HIS A 19 13.38 -1.72 -2.33
CA HIS A 19 13.24 -3.05 -1.74
C HIS A 19 13.64 -4.14 -2.74
N LEU A 20 13.15 -4.08 -3.98
CA LEU A 20 13.54 -5.01 -5.06
C LEU A 20 15.04 -5.02 -5.29
N TYR A 21 15.65 -3.84 -5.39
CA TYR A 21 17.10 -3.72 -5.54
C TYR A 21 17.84 -4.38 -4.37
N GLY A 22 17.42 -4.09 -3.12
CA GLY A 22 17.97 -4.73 -1.92
C GLY A 22 17.77 -6.25 -1.90
N THR A 23 16.64 -6.76 -2.40
CA THR A 23 16.40 -8.21 -2.53
C THR A 23 17.46 -8.86 -3.41
N PHE A 24 17.76 -8.27 -4.56
CA PHE A 24 18.75 -8.80 -5.50
C PHE A 24 20.20 -8.67 -5.02
N GLU A 25 20.49 -7.65 -4.24
CA GLU A 25 21.83 -7.45 -3.67
C GLU A 25 22.09 -8.42 -2.51
N SER A 26 21.12 -8.56 -1.60
CA SER A 26 21.39 -9.12 -0.27
C SER A 26 21.06 -10.61 -0.14
N TYR A 27 20.24 -11.17 -1.04
CA TYR A 27 19.78 -12.55 -0.94
C TYR A 27 20.15 -13.39 -2.17
N PRO A 28 20.68 -14.61 -1.99
CA PRO A 28 20.93 -15.52 -3.10
C PRO A 28 19.65 -15.81 -3.89
N ILE A 29 19.72 -15.72 -5.22
CA ILE A 29 18.61 -16.03 -6.12
C ILE A 29 18.13 -17.46 -5.86
N GLY A 30 16.81 -17.62 -5.70
CA GLY A 30 16.17 -18.92 -5.45
C GLY A 30 16.18 -19.36 -3.97
N SER A 31 16.82 -18.61 -3.07
CA SER A 31 16.66 -18.85 -1.63
C SER A 31 15.24 -18.53 -1.15
N GLU A 32 14.80 -19.18 -0.06
CA GLU A 32 13.50 -18.92 0.56
C GLU A 32 13.32 -17.43 0.90
N VAL A 33 14.36 -16.81 1.48
CA VAL A 33 14.34 -15.39 1.87
C VAL A 33 14.26 -14.47 0.64
N PHE A 34 14.89 -14.84 -0.47
CA PHE A 34 14.78 -14.10 -1.72
C PHE A 34 13.34 -14.11 -2.25
N VAL A 35 12.69 -15.27 -2.28
CA VAL A 35 11.29 -15.40 -2.74
C VAL A 35 10.33 -14.65 -1.80
N TRP A 36 10.54 -14.77 -0.50
CA TRP A 36 9.76 -14.06 0.51
C TRP A 36 9.89 -12.54 0.35
N SER A 37 11.12 -12.03 0.20
CA SER A 37 11.38 -10.62 -0.04
C SER A 37 10.77 -10.15 -1.38
N LEU A 38 10.86 -10.95 -2.44
CA LEU A 38 10.24 -10.62 -3.73
C LEU A 38 8.71 -10.56 -3.64
N SER A 39 8.08 -11.41 -2.83
CA SER A 39 6.64 -11.39 -2.59
C SER A 39 6.16 -10.09 -1.94
N ALA A 40 6.96 -9.51 -1.04
CA ALA A 40 6.75 -8.20 -0.44
C ALA A 40 6.77 -7.08 -1.50
N THR A 41 7.74 -7.12 -2.42
CA THR A 41 7.79 -6.19 -3.56
C THR A 41 6.54 -6.34 -4.44
N ALA A 42 6.19 -7.57 -4.80
CA ALA A 42 5.02 -7.85 -5.65
C ALA A 42 3.72 -7.35 -5.00
N PHE A 43 3.55 -7.57 -3.70
CA PHE A 43 2.39 -7.07 -2.95
C PHE A 43 2.35 -5.54 -2.93
N THR A 44 3.49 -4.88 -2.78
CA THR A 44 3.55 -3.41 -2.85
C THR A 44 3.07 -2.89 -4.21
N PHE A 45 3.48 -3.53 -5.31
CA PHE A 45 2.98 -3.17 -6.64
C PHE A 45 1.48 -3.49 -6.82
N ALA A 46 0.97 -4.54 -6.20
CA ALA A 46 -0.47 -4.81 -6.18
C ALA A 46 -1.25 -3.70 -5.45
N VAL A 47 -0.75 -3.23 -4.28
CA VAL A 47 -1.32 -2.08 -3.55
C VAL A 47 -1.38 -0.84 -4.44
N ILE A 48 -0.28 -0.56 -5.16
CA ILE A 48 -0.21 0.56 -6.12
C ILE A 48 -1.22 0.38 -7.24
N GLY A 49 -1.29 -0.81 -7.85
CA GLY A 49 -2.21 -1.13 -8.94
C GLY A 49 -3.67 -0.91 -8.53
N PHE A 50 -4.10 -1.45 -7.38
CA PHE A 50 -5.45 -1.22 -6.88
C PHE A 50 -5.72 0.27 -6.63
N ASN A 51 -4.75 1.02 -6.09
CA ASN A 51 -4.93 2.44 -5.81
C ASN A 51 -4.99 3.30 -7.08
N ILE A 52 -4.20 3.00 -8.11
CA ILE A 52 -4.26 3.71 -9.40
C ILE A 52 -5.59 3.44 -10.12
N HIS A 53 -6.10 2.21 -10.04
CA HIS A 53 -7.32 1.82 -10.77
C HIS A 53 -8.62 2.07 -10.00
N ALA A 54 -8.59 2.20 -8.67
CA ALA A 54 -9.80 2.47 -7.90
C ALA A 54 -10.33 3.88 -8.19
N ARG A 55 -11.36 3.94 -9.05
CA ARG A 55 -12.15 5.13 -9.38
C ARG A 55 -13.28 5.30 -8.35
N SER A 56 -13.74 6.53 -8.15
CA SER A 56 -14.76 6.89 -7.13
C SER A 56 -16.11 6.16 -7.27
N GLY A 57 -16.40 5.55 -8.42
CA GLY A 57 -17.61 4.76 -8.65
C GLY A 57 -17.45 3.24 -8.49
N ASP A 58 -16.21 2.72 -8.46
CA ASP A 58 -15.96 1.28 -8.31
C ASP A 58 -15.71 0.94 -6.84
N ARG A 59 -16.78 0.59 -6.14
CA ARG A 59 -16.74 0.25 -4.71
C ARG A 59 -15.86 -0.97 -4.44
N PHE A 60 -15.85 -1.96 -5.33
CA PHE A 60 -15.05 -3.16 -5.14
C PHE A 60 -13.56 -2.83 -5.19
N LEU A 61 -13.10 -2.10 -6.21
CA LEU A 61 -11.71 -1.69 -6.32
C LEU A 61 -11.29 -0.77 -5.16
N LEU A 62 -12.17 0.12 -4.68
CA LEU A 62 -11.88 0.96 -3.52
C LEU A 62 -11.73 0.15 -2.23
N VAL A 63 -12.55 -0.88 -2.01
CA VAL A 63 -12.39 -1.80 -0.87
C VAL A 63 -11.08 -2.56 -0.98
N MET A 64 -10.77 -3.14 -2.14
CA MET A 64 -9.51 -3.87 -2.35
C MET A 64 -8.29 -2.96 -2.13
N ALA A 65 -8.31 -1.74 -2.68
CA ALA A 65 -7.27 -0.75 -2.47
C ALA A 65 -7.10 -0.33 -1.01
N THR A 66 -8.20 -0.30 -0.24
CA THR A 66 -8.19 -0.01 1.19
C THR A 66 -7.56 -1.16 1.97
N VAL A 67 -8.08 -2.38 1.78
CA VAL A 67 -7.63 -3.58 2.50
C VAL A 67 -6.15 -3.83 2.22
N SER A 68 -5.73 -3.74 0.96
CA SER A 68 -4.33 -3.94 0.59
C SER A 68 -3.41 -2.89 1.24
N ALA A 69 -3.82 -1.62 1.27
CA ALA A 69 -3.04 -0.55 1.88
C ALA A 69 -2.94 -0.68 3.40
N VAL A 70 -4.03 -1.07 4.08
CA VAL A 70 -4.01 -1.36 5.54
C VAL A 70 -3.10 -2.55 5.83
N ALA A 71 -3.22 -3.64 5.08
CA ALA A 71 -2.39 -4.83 5.25
C ALA A 71 -0.91 -4.50 5.05
N TRP A 72 -0.56 -3.71 4.04
CA TRP A 72 0.83 -3.32 3.79
C TRP A 72 1.38 -2.41 4.89
N ALA A 73 0.59 -1.44 5.36
CA ALA A 73 0.98 -0.60 6.48
C ALA A 73 1.27 -1.43 7.74
N ALA A 74 0.40 -2.40 8.07
CA ALA A 74 0.57 -3.28 9.21
C ALA A 74 1.85 -4.13 9.09
N LEU A 75 2.13 -4.69 7.91
CA LEU A 75 3.35 -5.46 7.67
C LEU A 75 4.62 -4.59 7.77
N ALA A 76 4.60 -3.38 7.21
CA ALA A 76 5.73 -2.46 7.29
C ALA A 76 6.04 -2.03 8.73
N LEU A 77 5.01 -1.75 9.53
CA LEU A 77 5.16 -1.47 10.96
C LEU A 77 5.61 -2.70 11.74
N GLY A 78 5.08 -3.88 11.40
CA GLY A 78 5.50 -5.17 11.96
C GLY A 78 6.97 -5.46 11.70
N PHE A 79 7.47 -5.16 10.51
CA PHE A 79 8.90 -5.21 10.18
C PHE A 79 9.71 -4.26 11.06
N GLY A 80 9.31 -2.98 11.14
CA GLY A 80 9.97 -1.99 12.00
C GLY A 80 10.04 -2.45 13.47
N ASN A 81 8.95 -3.02 13.98
CA ASN A 81 8.91 -3.62 15.32
C ASN A 81 9.85 -4.84 15.46
N ALA A 82 9.87 -5.73 14.47
CA ALA A 82 10.70 -6.93 14.48
C ALA A 82 12.21 -6.63 14.51
N ILE A 83 12.63 -5.51 13.89
CA ILE A 83 14.02 -5.03 13.93
C ILE A 83 14.32 -4.12 15.13
N GLY A 84 13.35 -3.90 16.03
CA GLY A 84 13.51 -3.04 17.21
C GLY A 84 13.52 -1.54 16.92
N ASN A 85 13.12 -1.11 15.72
CA ASN A 85 13.06 0.30 15.32
C ASN A 85 11.86 0.57 14.40
N ILE A 86 10.72 0.95 15.00
CA ILE A 86 9.51 1.28 14.24
C ILE A 86 9.66 2.53 13.35
N PHE A 87 10.63 3.40 13.67
CA PHE A 87 10.97 4.60 12.91
C PHE A 87 12.09 4.37 11.90
N ASP A 88 12.45 3.10 11.63
CA ASP A 88 13.41 2.77 10.59
C ASP A 88 12.92 3.38 9.24
N PRO A 89 13.78 4.11 8.51
CA PRO A 89 13.39 4.76 7.27
C PRO A 89 12.77 3.81 6.25
N ARG A 90 13.19 2.53 6.23
CA ARG A 90 12.63 1.50 5.34
C ARG A 90 11.19 1.17 5.73
N ALA A 91 10.93 1.01 7.03
CA ALA A 91 9.58 0.77 7.54
C ALA A 91 8.65 1.96 7.25
N ILE A 92 9.11 3.17 7.59
CA ILE A 92 8.33 4.40 7.45
C ILE A 92 8.02 4.74 5.99
N ALA A 93 8.98 4.52 5.07
CA ALA A 93 8.80 4.76 3.64
C ALA A 93 7.66 3.91 3.02
N HIS A 94 7.34 2.74 3.59
CA HIS A 94 6.21 1.93 3.18
C HIS A 94 4.95 2.19 4.01
N ALA A 95 5.08 2.31 5.32
CA ALA A 95 3.95 2.43 6.23
C ALA A 95 3.18 3.74 6.02
N VAL A 96 3.88 4.88 5.96
CA VAL A 96 3.22 6.21 5.89
C VAL A 96 2.40 6.38 4.62
N PRO A 97 2.94 6.16 3.40
CA PRO A 97 2.14 6.27 2.19
C PRO A 97 0.94 5.31 2.17
N SER A 98 1.11 4.10 2.69
CA SER A 98 0.03 3.09 2.76
C SER A 98 -1.09 3.51 3.70
N MET A 99 -0.76 4.03 4.89
CA MET A 99 -1.76 4.57 5.82
C MET A 99 -2.53 5.73 5.21
N ILE A 100 -1.84 6.66 4.54
CA ILE A 100 -2.49 7.79 3.88
C ILE A 100 -3.43 7.29 2.77
N LEU A 101 -3.00 6.34 1.93
CA LEU A 101 -3.87 5.74 0.90
C LEU A 101 -5.10 5.06 1.51
N ALA A 102 -4.93 4.29 2.59
CA ALA A 102 -6.04 3.63 3.29
C ALA A 102 -7.06 4.65 3.80
N ILE A 103 -6.61 5.71 4.48
CA ILE A 103 -7.47 6.80 4.98
C ILE A 103 -8.21 7.46 3.83
N MET A 104 -7.51 7.79 2.73
CA MET A 104 -8.12 8.42 1.57
C MET A 104 -9.19 7.55 0.91
N ASN A 105 -8.93 6.25 0.77
CA ASN A 105 -9.89 5.32 0.19
C ASN A 105 -11.12 5.14 1.08
N LEU A 106 -10.96 5.09 2.41
CA LEU A 106 -12.06 5.07 3.37
C LEU A 106 -12.94 6.33 3.26
N ILE A 107 -12.33 7.51 3.15
CA ILE A 107 -13.05 8.78 2.96
C ILE A 107 -13.87 8.76 1.65
N ILE A 108 -13.36 8.15 0.58
CA ILE A 108 -14.11 8.02 -0.68
C ILE A 108 -15.29 7.05 -0.49
N LEU A 109 -15.05 5.89 0.13
CA LEU A 109 -16.08 4.87 0.37
C LEU A 109 -17.26 5.41 1.19
N THR A 110 -17.00 6.19 2.24
CA THR A 110 -18.06 6.78 3.07
C THR A 110 -18.88 7.80 2.29
N LYS A 111 -18.23 8.68 1.52
CA LYS A 111 -18.93 9.66 0.67
C LYS A 111 -19.78 9.01 -0.40
N THR A 112 -19.27 7.98 -1.08
CA THR A 112 -20.04 7.26 -2.10
C THR A 112 -21.27 6.55 -1.50
N HIS A 113 -21.19 6.09 -0.24
CA HIS A 113 -22.34 5.52 0.47
C HIS A 113 -23.41 6.57 0.83
N GLU A 114 -23.00 7.74 1.33
CA GLU A 114 -23.93 8.84 1.65
C GLU A 114 -24.72 9.33 0.42
N HIS A 115 -24.05 9.45 -0.74
CA HIS A 115 -24.72 9.84 -1.99
C HIS A 115 -25.73 8.81 -2.47
N ALA A 116 -25.43 7.51 -2.34
CA ALA A 116 -26.35 6.45 -2.71
C ALA A 116 -27.62 6.48 -1.84
N ASN A 117 -27.49 6.65 -0.53
CA ASN A 117 -28.63 6.68 0.38
C ASN A 117 -29.54 7.89 0.16
N LYS A 118 -28.98 9.06 -0.20
CA LYS A 118 -29.75 10.27 -0.52
C LYS A 118 -30.51 10.17 -1.85
N ALA A 119 -30.13 9.26 -2.74
CA ALA A 119 -30.80 9.09 -4.04
C ALA A 119 -31.98 8.12 -3.99
N THR A 120 -32.11 7.34 -2.90
CA THR A 120 -33.12 6.28 -2.75
C THR A 120 -34.17 6.54 -1.67
N GLY A 121 -34.08 7.67 -0.96
CA GLY A 121 -35.03 8.11 0.08
C GLY A 121 -35.68 9.42 -0.31
#